data_AF-A0A509LGS8-F1
#
_entry.id   AF-A0A509LGS8-F1
#
_cell.length_a   1.000
_cell.length_b   1.000
_cell.length_c   1.000
_cell.angle_alpha   90.00
_cell.angle_beta   90.00
_cell.angle_gamma   90.00
#
_symmetry.space_group_name_H-M   'P 1'
#
loop_
_entity.id
_entity.type
_entity.pdbx_description
1 polymer ?
#
loop_
_entity_poly.entity_id
_entity_poly.type
_entity_poly.pdbx_seq_one_letter_code
_entity_poly.pdbx_strand_id
1 'polypeptide(L)' 'MIVGILKEIKIAEKRVSMTPGGVVAMVQNGHKILVEKDAGSGAGYPDTEYTTAGATIIDTPAEVFKKSDMV' A
#
# COMPACT_ATOMS: atom_id res chain seq x y z
N MET A 1 2.59 -9.51 10.85
CA MET A 1 3.37 -8.27 10.69
C MET A 1 2.55 -7.25 9.91
N ILE A 2 2.86 -5.97 10.11
CA ILE A 2 2.27 -4.83 9.42
C ILE A 2 3.24 -4.40 8.33
N VAL A 3 2.80 -4.43 7.07
CA VAL A 3 3.61 -4.03 5.91
C VAL A 3 3.01 -2.76 5.31
N GLY A 4 3.86 -1.75 5.12
CA GLY A 4 3.50 -0.46 4.54
C GLY A 4 3.85 -0.37 3.06
N ILE A 5 2.95 0.19 2.27
CA ILE A 5 3.13 0.52 0.86
C ILE A 5 3.04 2.04 0.75
N LEU A 6 4.16 2.68 0.42
CA LEU A 6 4.26 4.14 0.29
C LEU A 6 4.04 4.57 -1.16
N LYS A 7 3.64 5.83 -1.32
CA LYS A 7 3.61 6.50 -2.63
C LYS A 7 5.04 6.88 -3.03
N GLU A 8 5.37 6.59 -4.28
CA GLU A 8 6.64 7.03 -4.84
C GLU A 8 6.68 8.56 -5.01
N ILE A 9 7.77 9.17 -4.52
CA ILE A 9 7.97 10.63 -4.54
C ILE A 9 8.86 11.10 -5.68
N LYS A 10 9.51 10.17 -6.38
CA LYS A 10 10.43 10.51 -7.48
C LYS A 10 9.63 10.98 -8.70
N ILE A 11 10.15 12.03 -9.34
CA ILE A 11 9.56 12.56 -10.58
C ILE A 11 9.53 11.46 -11.64
N ALA A 12 8.39 11.32 -12.30
CA ALA A 12 8.11 10.31 -13.33
C ALA A 12 8.17 8.85 -12.84
N GLU A 13 8.30 8.60 -11.54
CA GLU A 13 8.09 7.28 -10.98
C GLU A 13 6.60 7.02 -10.84
N LYS A 14 6.11 5.99 -11.52
CA LYS A 14 4.69 5.60 -11.55
C LYS A 14 4.46 4.22 -10.96
N ARG A 15 5.51 3.50 -10.61
CA ARG A 15 5.39 2.15 -10.03
C ARG A 15 4.92 2.24 -8.59
N VAL A 16 4.50 1.09 -8.09
CA VAL A 16 4.15 0.86 -6.68
C VAL A 16 4.79 -0.45 -6.24
N SER A 17 5.18 -0.56 -4.98
CA SER A 17 5.92 -1.71 -4.46
C SER A 17 5.10 -3.00 -4.42
N MET A 18 3.77 -2.91 -4.41
CA MET A 18 2.86 -4.06 -4.37
C MET A 18 1.53 -3.76 -5.05
N THR A 19 1.06 -4.72 -5.85
CA THR A 19 -0.24 -4.67 -6.52
C THR A 19 -1.37 -5.18 -5.59
N PRO A 20 -2.65 -4.90 -5.90
CA PRO A 20 -3.77 -5.47 -5.15
C PRO A 20 -3.75 -7.00 -5.05
N GLY A 21 -3.27 -7.70 -6.09
CA GLY A 21 -3.09 -9.16 -6.03
C GLY A 21 -2.07 -9.61 -4.98
N GLY A 22 -0.97 -8.86 -4.82
CA GLY A 22 0.02 -9.12 -3.75
C GLY A 22 -0.56 -8.85 -2.36
N VAL A 23 -1.40 -7.82 -2.23
CA VAL A 23 -2.11 -7.50 -0.98
C VAL A 23 -2.98 -8.68 -0.55
N VAL A 24 -3.78 -9.24 -1.47
CA VAL A 24 -4.63 -10.42 -1.19
C VAL A 24 -3.79 -11.57 -0.62
N ALA A 25 -2.67 -11.89 -1.26
CA ALA A 25 -1.79 -12.96 -0.81
C ALA A 25 -1.21 -12.69 0.59
N MET A 26 -0.77 -11.47 0.87
CA MET A 26 -0.22 -11.12 2.18
C MET A 26 -1.27 -11.15 3.29
N VAL A 27 -2.48 -10.65 3.01
CA VAL A 27 -3.62 -10.69 3.94
C VAL A 27 -4.02 -12.14 4.23
N GLN A 28 -4.07 -13.01 3.22
CA GLN A 28 -4.34 -14.44 3.39
C GLN A 28 -3.30 -15.14 4.28
N ASN A 29 -2.04 -14.68 4.26
CA ASN A 29 -0.97 -15.16 5.14
C ASN A 29 -0.98 -14.49 6.54
N GLY A 30 -2.03 -13.73 6.88
CA GLY A 30 -2.21 -13.13 8.21
C GLY A 30 -1.42 -11.84 8.43
N HIS A 31 -0.96 -11.18 7.36
CA HIS A 31 -0.32 -9.87 7.45
C HIS A 31 -1.34 -8.73 7.32
N LYS A 32 -1.05 -7.60 7.95
CA LYS A 32 -1.84 -6.37 7.81
C LYS A 32 -1.13 -5.47 6.81
N ILE A 33 -1.88 -4.98 5.83
CA ILE A 33 -1.32 -4.12 4.78
C ILE A 33 -1.84 -2.70 4.97
N LEU A 34 -0.92 -1.75 5.08
CA LEU A 34 -1.19 -0.31 5.10
C LEU A 34 -0.72 0.28 3.77
N VAL A 35 -1.57 1.06 3.12
CA VAL A 35 -1.25 1.69 1.83
C VAL A 35 -1.42 3.19 2.00
N GLU A 36 -0.40 3.96 1.65
CA GLU A 36 -0.53 5.41 1.54
C GLU A 36 -1.58 5.76 0.48
N LYS A 37 -2.44 6.72 0.80
CA LYS A 37 -3.43 7.25 -0.14
C LYS A 37 -2.82 7.60 -1.49
N ASP A 38 -3.46 7.15 -2.56
CA ASP A 38 -3.02 7.35 -3.95
C ASP A 38 -1.64 6.74 -4.30
N ALA A 39 -1.11 5.80 -3.50
CA ALA A 39 0.19 5.17 -3.79
C ALA A 39 0.18 4.39 -5.11
N GLY A 40 -0.91 3.67 -5.39
CA GLY A 40 -1.05 2.88 -6.62
C GLY A 40 -1.64 3.64 -7.80
N SER A 41 -2.14 4.88 -7.60
CA SER A 41 -2.84 5.64 -8.64
C SER A 41 -1.97 5.87 -9.88
N GLY A 42 -0.65 6.08 -9.71
CA GLY A 42 0.30 6.20 -10.82
C GLY A 42 0.48 4.92 -11.64
N ALA A 43 0.30 3.76 -11.00
CA ALA A 43 0.42 2.43 -11.59
C ALA A 43 -0.91 1.90 -12.16
N GLY A 44 -2.00 2.66 -12.02
CA GLY A 44 -3.35 2.26 -12.45
C GLY A 44 -4.14 1.47 -11.40
N TYR A 45 -3.74 1.50 -10.13
CA TYR A 45 -4.45 0.84 -9.03
C TYR A 45 -5.04 1.88 -8.07
N PRO A 46 -6.34 2.21 -8.18
CA PRO A 46 -6.97 3.15 -7.25
C PRO A 46 -7.08 2.56 -5.84
N ASP A 47 -7.18 3.42 -4.83
CA ASP A 47 -7.31 3.05 -3.42
C ASP A 47 -8.44 2.03 -3.17
N THR A 48 -9.53 2.09 -3.94
CA THR A 48 -10.66 1.17 -3.84
C THR A 48 -10.28 -0.29 -4.13
N GLU A 49 -9.30 -0.53 -5.01
CA GLU A 49 -8.80 -1.88 -5.28
C GLU A 49 -7.99 -2.41 -4.09
N TYR A 50 -7.19 -1.56 -3.45
CA TYR A 50 -6.45 -1.92 -2.24
C TYR A 50 -7.39 -2.21 -1.06
N THR A 51 -8.43 -1.41 -0.84
CA THR A 51 -9.42 -1.69 0.21
C THR A 51 -10.18 -2.98 -0.06
N THR A 52 -10.53 -3.25 -1.33
CA THR A 52 -11.19 -4.50 -1.73
C THR A 52 -10.28 -5.72 -1.50
N ALA A 53 -8.98 -5.55 -1.71
CA ALA A 53 -7.97 -6.58 -1.44
C ALA A 53 -7.69 -6.81 0.08
N GLY A 54 -8.25 -5.97 0.96
CA GLY A 54 -8.09 -6.08 2.41
C GLY A 54 -7.00 -5.19 3.03
N ALA A 55 -6.43 -4.26 2.27
CA ALA A 55 -5.55 -3.24 2.84
C ALA A 55 -6.32 -2.10 3.51
N THR A 56 -5.63 -1.40 4.41
CA THR A 56 -6.11 -0.15 5.04
C THR A 56 -5.41 1.03 4.38
N ILE A 57 -6.19 2.00 3.89
CA ILE A 57 -5.65 3.25 3.35
C ILE A 57 -5.28 4.20 4.50
N ILE A 58 -4.12 4.83 4.39
CA ILE A 58 -3.57 5.78 5.37
C ILE A 58 -3.24 7.09 4.65
N ASP A 59 -3.68 8.21 5.20
CA ASP A 59 -3.57 9.52 4.52
C ASP A 59 -2.14 10.07 4.43
N THR A 60 -1.24 9.65 5.33
CA THR A 60 0.10 10.24 5.42
C THR A 60 1.22 9.19 5.44
N PRO A 61 2.35 9.44 4.75
CA PRO A 61 3.50 8.54 4.78
C PRO A 61 4.07 8.40 6.20
N ALA A 62 4.04 9.46 7.02
CA ALA A 62 4.51 9.43 8.40
C ALA A 62 3.75 8.41 9.25
N GLU A 63 2.45 8.27 9.04
CA GLU A 63 1.64 7.29 9.75
C GLU A 63 1.91 5.85 9.28
N VAL A 64 2.18 5.65 7.98
CA VAL A 64 2.60 4.35 7.43
C VAL A 64 3.94 3.92 8.05
N PHE A 65 4.94 4.79 8.07
CA PHE A 65 6.24 4.51 8.70
C PHE A 65 6.10 4.19 10.20
N LYS A 66 5.23 4.92 10.91
CA LYS A 66 5.05 4.73 12.36
C LYS A 66 4.39 3.40 12.71
N LYS A 67 3.47 2.91 11.87
CA LYS A 67 2.64 1.73 12.15
C LYS A 67 3.20 0.43 11.56
N SER A 68 4.06 0.51 10.56
CA SER A 68 4.54 -0.66 9.82
C SER A 68 5.78 -1.27 10.45
N ASP A 69 5.82 -2.60 10.51
CA ASP A 69 7.02 -3.36 10.88
C ASP A 69 8.03 -3.38 9.71
N MET A 70 7.53 -3.29 8.47
CA MET A 70 8.30 -3.31 7.23
C MET A 70 7.69 -2.33 6.22
N VAL A 71 8.53 -1.64 5.46
CA VAL A 71 8.20 -0.73 4.36
C VAL A 71 9.11 -1.00 3.17
#